data_AF-A0A818WTA3-F1
#
_entry.id   AF-A0A818WTA3-F1
#
_cell.length_a   1.000
_cell.length_b   1.000
_cell.length_c   1.000
_cell.angle_alpha   90.00
_cell.angle_beta   90.00
_cell.angle_gamma   90.00
#
_symmetry.space_group_name_H-M   'P 1'
#
loop_
_entity.id
_entity.type
_entity.pdbx_description
1 polymer ?
#
loop_
_entity_poly.entity_id
_entity_poly.type
_entity_poly.pdbx_seq_one_letter_code
_entity_poly.pdbx_strand_id
1 'polypeptide(L)'
;MVLDIDLFRADKNYDPQVVRDSQKKRYKHVELLDQVIAYDKLWRTVRYEADAWNKVKNLSSRTVTEKKQAKENDGDSEEFNKDFTISLDIINAEFLA
;
A
#
# COMPACT_ATOMS: atom_id res chain seq x y z
N MET A 1 11.38 21.92 12.51
CA MET A 1 10.62 21.49 11.31
C MET A 1 11.46 20.50 10.53
N VAL A 2 10.82 19.44 10.03
CA VAL A 2 11.44 18.37 9.23
C VAL A 2 11.31 18.73 7.74
N LEU A 3 12.14 18.15 6.87
CA LEU A 3 12.01 18.30 5.42
C LEU A 3 10.77 17.56 4.90
N ASP A 4 10.17 18.08 3.83
CA ASP A 4 9.08 17.41 3.14
C ASP A 4 9.58 16.12 2.47
N ILE A 5 8.81 15.03 2.61
CA ILE A 5 9.12 13.73 2.02
C ILE A 5 9.06 13.76 0.50
N ASP A 6 8.27 14.67 -0.08
CA ASP A 6 8.18 14.78 -1.54
C ASP A 6 9.50 15.21 -2.18
N LEU A 7 10.38 15.92 -1.44
CA LEU A 7 11.74 16.25 -1.89
C LEU A 7 12.64 15.02 -2.11
N PHE A 8 12.29 13.88 -1.52
CA PHE A 8 13.03 12.62 -1.61
C PHE A 8 12.48 11.71 -2.72
N ARG A 9 11.38 12.10 -3.38
CA ARG A 9 10.64 11.30 -4.36
C ARG A 9 10.92 11.76 -5.78
N ALA A 10 11.76 11.02 -6.49
CA ALA A 10 12.12 11.31 -7.89
C ALA A 10 10.93 11.19 -8.86
N ASP A 11 9.91 10.42 -8.49
CA ASP A 11 8.69 10.15 -9.25
C ASP A 11 7.73 11.35 -9.33
N LYS A 12 7.91 12.36 -8.47
CA LYS A 12 7.04 13.57 -8.38
C LYS A 12 7.69 14.84 -8.94
N ASN A 13 8.61 14.74 -9.91
CA ASN A 13 9.40 15.86 -10.45
C ASN A 13 10.31 16.58 -9.43
N TYR A 14 10.60 15.97 -8.28
CA TYR A 14 11.61 16.47 -7.34
C TYR A 14 12.95 15.80 -7.59
N ASP A 15 14.05 16.52 -7.32
CA ASP A 15 15.41 15.99 -7.45
C ASP A 15 16.04 15.71 -6.07
N PRO A 16 16.15 14.43 -5.65
CA PRO A 16 16.81 14.06 -4.40
C PRO A 16 18.29 14.47 -4.33
N GLN A 17 18.95 14.76 -5.45
CA GLN A 17 20.35 15.21 -5.46
C GLN A 17 20.52 16.57 -4.76
N VAL A 18 19.53 17.45 -4.87
CA VAL A 18 19.54 18.75 -4.15
C VAL A 18 19.67 18.54 -2.65
N VAL A 19 18.98 17.54 -2.11
CA VAL A 19 19.04 17.20 -0.68
C VAL A 19 20.37 16.52 -0.33
N ARG A 20 20.92 15.66 -1.22
CA ARG A 20 22.27 15.08 -1.04
C ARG A 20 23.34 16.16 -0.96
N ASP A 21 23.31 17.12 -1.88
CA ASP A 21 24.30 18.19 -1.93
C ASP A 21 24.18 19.12 -0.73
N SER A 22 22.96 19.38 -0.25
CA SER A 22 22.73 20.08 1.02
C SER A 22 23.36 19.35 2.21
N GLN A 23 23.25 18.01 2.28
CA GLN A 23 23.90 17.23 3.34
C GLN A 23 25.43 17.23 3.24
N LYS A 24 25.99 17.12 2.02
CA LYS A 24 27.43 17.24 1.78
C LYS A 24 27.97 18.60 2.21
N LYS A 25 27.29 19.69 1.85
CA LYS A 25 27.65 21.06 2.27
C LYS A 25 27.60 21.26 3.78
N ARG A 26 26.81 20.45 4.48
CA ARG A 26 26.69 20.43 5.94
C ARG A 26 27.64 19.44 6.62
N TYR A 27 28.52 18.77 5.86
CA TYR A 27 29.44 17.75 6.35
C TYR A 27 28.73 16.61 7.10
N LYS A 28 27.54 16.23 6.64
CA LYS A 28 26.72 15.16 7.21
C LYS A 28 26.71 13.92 6.33
N HIS A 29 26.35 12.79 6.93
CA HIS A 29 26.25 11.50 6.25
C HIS A 29 25.12 11.52 5.21
N VAL A 30 25.48 11.30 3.94
CA VAL A 30 24.54 11.26 2.81
C VAL A 30 23.75 9.95 2.79
N GLU A 31 24.28 8.89 3.42
CA GLU A 31 23.63 7.56 3.52
C GLU A 31 22.27 7.61 4.22
N LEU A 32 22.04 8.59 5.09
CA LEU A 32 20.73 8.81 5.72
C LEU A 32 19.65 9.11 4.67
N LEU A 33 20.02 9.74 3.55
CA LEU A 33 19.09 10.01 2.46
C LEU A 33 18.62 8.72 1.80
N ASP A 34 19.55 7.78 1.56
CA ASP A 34 19.26 6.47 0.97
C ASP A 34 18.33 5.66 1.86
N GLN A 35 18.56 5.69 3.19
CA GLN A 35 17.69 5.04 4.16
C GLN A 35 16.27 5.62 4.14
N VAL A 36 16.13 6.95 4.13
CA VAL A 36 14.82 7.61 4.07
C VAL A 36 14.07 7.23 2.80
N ILE A 37 14.75 7.23 1.64
CA ILE A 37 14.14 6.82 0.36
C ILE A 37 13.71 5.35 0.40
N ALA A 38 14.53 4.47 0.99
CA ALA A 38 14.20 3.05 1.13
C ALA A 38 12.97 2.83 2.02
N TYR A 39 12.91 3.50 3.17
CA TYR A 39 11.77 3.42 4.07
C TYR A 39 10.51 4.04 3.46
N ASP A 40 10.61 5.14 2.71
CA ASP A 40 9.45 5.72 1.99
C ASP A 40 8.88 4.75 0.95
N LYS A 41 9.74 4.06 0.19
CA LYS A 41 9.31 3.05 -0.77
C LYS A 41 8.58 1.90 -0.07
N LEU A 42 9.17 1.35 0.99
CA LEU A 42 8.57 0.28 1.77
C LEU A 42 7.23 0.70 2.38
N TRP A 43 7.16 1.91 2.94
CA TRP A 43 5.92 2.46 3.47
C TRP A 43 4.83 2.56 2.40
N ARG A 44 5.15 3.02 1.19
CA ARG A 44 4.18 3.11 0.09
C ARG A 44 3.66 1.74 -0.34
N THR A 45 4.54 0.75 -0.45
CA THR A 45 4.17 -0.64 -0.75
C THR A 45 3.21 -1.19 0.29
N VAL A 46 3.60 -1.15 1.57
CA VAL A 46 2.77 -1.65 2.68
C VAL A 46 1.45 -0.88 2.80
N ARG A 47 1.46 0.43 2.52
CA ARG A 47 0.24 1.22 2.60
C ARG A 47 -0.75 0.87 1.50
N TYR A 48 -0.25 0.66 0.28
CA TYR A 48 -1.04 0.18 -0.84
C TYR A 48 -1.65 -1.21 -0.55
N GLU A 49 -0.86 -2.15 -0.03
CA GLU A 49 -1.34 -3.47 0.41
C GLU A 49 -2.44 -3.34 1.45
N ALA A 50 -2.24 -2.52 2.48
CA ALA A 50 -3.24 -2.31 3.52
C ALA A 50 -4.55 -1.72 2.97
N ASP A 51 -4.50 -0.91 1.92
CA ASP A 51 -5.71 -0.41 1.26
C ASP A 51 -6.40 -1.49 0.41
N ALA A 52 -5.64 -2.39 -0.22
CA ALA A 52 -6.18 -3.56 -0.91
C ALA A 52 -6.90 -4.51 0.07
N TRP A 53 -6.28 -4.82 1.21
CA TRP A 53 -6.91 -5.61 2.28
C TRP A 53 -8.19 -4.96 2.83
N ASN A 54 -8.22 -3.64 2.96
CA ASN A 54 -9.44 -2.93 3.37
C ASN A 54 -10.57 -3.07 2.34
N LYS A 55 -10.28 -3.08 1.05
CA LYS A 55 -11.29 -3.32 0.00
C LYS A 55 -11.88 -4.72 0.12
N VAL A 56 -11.04 -5.75 0.28
CA VAL A 56 -11.45 -7.14 0.49
C VAL A 56 -12.35 -7.27 1.72
N LYS A 57 -11.92 -6.72 2.86
CA LYS A 57 -12.70 -6.72 4.11
C LYS A 57 -14.09 -6.10 3.92
N ASN A 58 -14.15 -4.95 3.26
CA ASN A 58 -15.42 -4.24 3.05
C ASN A 58 -16.36 -5.01 2.10
N LEU A 59 -15.80 -5.66 1.07
CA LEU A 59 -16.55 -6.54 0.16
C LEU A 59 -17.13 -7.75 0.90
N SER A 60 -16.34 -8.41 1.77
CA SER A 60 -16.83 -9.51 2.62
C SER A 60 -17.98 -9.06 3.53
N SER A 61 -17.82 -7.94 4.22
CA SER A 61 -18.88 -7.43 5.11
C SER A 61 -20.17 -7.12 4.35
N ARG A 62 -20.06 -6.57 3.13
CA ARG A 62 -21.22 -6.29 2.28
C ARG A 62 -21.93 -7.58 1.85
N THR A 63 -21.19 -8.53 1.28
CA THR A 63 -21.75 -9.80 0.81
C THR A 63 -22.42 -10.59 1.94
N VAL A 64 -21.83 -10.61 3.14
CA VAL A 64 -22.46 -11.23 4.32
C VAL A 64 -23.77 -10.53 4.69
N THR A 65 -23.80 -9.20 4.63
CA THR A 65 -25.02 -8.44 4.94
C THR A 65 -26.12 -8.73 3.93
N GLU A 66 -25.79 -8.80 2.64
CA GLU A 66 -26.72 -9.13 1.55
C GLU A 66 -27.30 -10.55 1.72
N LYS A 67 -26.46 -11.57 1.98
CA LYS A 67 -26.91 -12.95 2.24
C LYS A 67 -27.84 -13.05 3.46
N LYS A 68 -27.51 -12.34 4.55
CA LYS A 68 -28.36 -12.29 5.74
C LYS A 68 -29.71 -11.62 5.49
N GLN A 69 -29.75 -10.57 4.67
CA GLN A 69 -31.01 -9.93 4.27
C GLN A 69 -31.86 -10.85 3.38
N ALA A 70 -31.24 -11.65 2.52
CA ALA A 70 -31.88 -12.67 1.71
C ALA A 70 -32.38 -13.89 2.51
N LYS A 71 -32.06 -13.98 3.81
CA LYS A 71 -32.36 -15.12 4.69
C LYS A 71 -31.77 -16.45 4.20
N GLU A 72 -30.64 -16.40 3.51
CA GLU A 72 -29.85 -17.60 3.21
C GLU A 72 -29.32 -18.18 4.53
N ASN A 73 -29.34 -19.51 4.71
CA ASN A 73 -28.73 -20.10 5.91
C ASN A 73 -27.20 -20.04 5.77
N ASP A 74 -26.53 -19.90 6.92
CA ASP A 74 -25.08 -19.96 6.97
C ASP A 74 -24.61 -21.34 6.45
N GLY A 75 -23.85 -21.36 5.36
CA GLY A 75 -23.31 -22.58 4.76
C GLY A 75 -24.11 -23.19 3.60
N ASP A 76 -25.22 -22.57 3.16
CA ASP A 76 -26.03 -23.08 2.03
C ASP A 76 -25.33 -22.95 0.65
N SER A 77 -24.20 -22.24 0.57
CA SER A 77 -23.48 -21.96 -0.68
C SER A 77 -21.96 -21.96 -0.43
N GLU A 78 -21.25 -22.87 -1.09
CA GLU A 78 -19.78 -22.88 -1.19
C GLU A 78 -19.26 -21.87 -2.24
N GLU A 79 -20.15 -21.19 -2.96
CA GLU A 79 -19.77 -20.26 -4.00
C GLU A 79 -19.20 -18.97 -3.38
N PHE A 80 -17.88 -18.84 -3.46
CA PHE A 80 -17.18 -17.59 -3.23
C PHE A 80 -17.57 -16.58 -4.31
N ASN A 81 -17.90 -15.35 -3.88
CA ASN A 81 -18.14 -14.26 -4.82
C ASN A 81 -16.89 -14.07 -5.70
N LYS A 82 -17.06 -14.11 -7.03
CA LYS A 82 -15.98 -13.98 -8.01
C LYS A 82 -15.16 -12.70 -7.82
N ASP A 83 -15.79 -11.63 -7.35
CA ASP A 83 -15.12 -10.36 -7.03
C ASP A 83 -14.11 -10.52 -5.89
N PHE A 84 -14.39 -11.42 -4.95
CA PHE A 84 -13.50 -11.74 -3.84
C PHE A 84 -12.27 -12.50 -4.33
N THR A 85 -12.47 -13.51 -5.18
CA THR A 85 -11.37 -14.30 -5.78
C THR A 85 -10.45 -13.41 -6.61
N ILE A 86 -11.01 -12.53 -7.45
CA ILE A 86 -10.24 -11.57 -8.25
C ILE A 86 -9.46 -10.62 -7.34
N SER A 87 -10.08 -10.09 -6.27
CA SER A 87 -9.38 -9.18 -5.36
C SER A 87 -8.26 -9.87 -4.57
N LEU A 88 -8.39 -11.16 -4.28
CA LEU A 88 -7.35 -11.97 -3.65
C LEU A 88 -6.22 -12.30 -4.60
N ASP A 89 -6.52 -12.64 -5.86
CA ASP A 89 -5.52 -12.93 -6.87
C ASP A 89 -4.68 -11.69 -7.19
N ILE A 90 -5.29 -10.48 -7.20
CA ILE A 90 -4.57 -9.22 -7.34
C ILE A 90 -3.61 -9.00 -6.17
N ILE A 91 -4.08 -9.17 -4.92
CA ILE A 91 -3.24 -9.02 -3.72
C ILE A 91 -2.10 -10.04 -3.71
N ASN A 92 -2.36 -11.29 -4.12
CA ASN A 92 -1.37 -12.37 -4.12
C ASN A 92 -0.36 -12.24 -5.27
N ALA A 93 -0.78 -11.76 -6.44
CA ALA A 93 0.13 -11.51 -7.56
C ALA A 93 1.12 -10.38 -7.25
N GLU A 94 0.67 -9.35 -6.51
CA GLU A 94 1.53 -8.26 -6.03
C GLU A 94 2.45 -8.69 -4.89
N PHE A 95 2.10 -9.73 -4.12
CA PHE A 95 2.95 -10.31 -3.08
C PHE A 95 4.11 -11.16 -3.63
N LEU A 96 3.99 -11.66 -4.86
CA LEU A 96 4.97 -12.55 -5.51
C LEU A 96 5.81 -11.86 -6.60
N ALA A 97 5.60 -10.56 -6.85
CA ALA A 97 6.35 -9.74 -7.81
C ALA A 97 7.40 -8.87 -7.11
#